data_AF-A0A3F2V4I5-F1
#
_entry.id   AF-A0A3F2V4I5-F1
#
_cell.length_a   1.000
_cell.length_b   1.000
_cell.length_c   1.000
_cell.angle_alpha   90.00
_cell.angle_beta   90.00
_cell.angle_gamma   90.00
#
_symmetry.space_group_name_H-M   'P 1'
#
loop_
_entity.id
_entity.type
_entity.pdbx_description
1 polymer ?
#
loop_
_entity_poly.entity_id
_entity_poly.type
_entity_poly.pdbx_seq_one_letter_code
_entity_poly.pdbx_strand_id
1 'polypeptide(L)'
;MRGGPSQQITLRPGLERIRKAPEGAFFRFALLLFCGFGALPALATECSVLPFRSDAERVQVKKVYDGDTLTLKDGRRIRLLGINTPELAHGGKPAEPLGKQSRQQLKQILGKGPVFLLVGKDAHDHYGRVLGHVFDAAGESVSAQLLRLGAGFAVVIPPNTRLSECYQEAELFARSNGLGVWGNPFFQPVSSASTALKGGYIRVTGVVQRVSLTKKVIWVDLEGDVTLKIDKKYSDYVSGAVLDAVMARSRNAQAKPELMLEARGWMSNRLSWKGSMPKLIKQGKRKRFQLNIQHRLVWSAVAGR
;
A
#
# COMPACT_ATOMS: atom_id res chain seq x y z
N MET A 1 -0.25 53.97 -52.39
CA MET A 1 -0.12 54.39 -50.99
C MET A 1 1.00 53.59 -50.34
N ARG A 2 2.02 54.30 -49.79
CA ARG A 2 3.07 53.91 -48.83
C ARG A 2 3.79 52.56 -49.10
N GLY A 3 5.06 52.49 -49.51
CA GLY A 3 6.23 53.27 -49.07
C GLY A 3 7.04 52.43 -48.07
N GLY A 4 8.01 51.65 -48.57
CA GLY A 4 9.14 51.12 -47.76
C GLY A 4 10.14 52.25 -47.46
N PRO A 5 11.00 52.10 -46.43
CA PRO A 5 12.34 51.48 -46.59
C PRO A 5 12.71 50.66 -45.32
N SER A 6 13.84 49.96 -45.14
CA SER A 6 15.26 50.26 -45.40
C SER A 6 16.08 48.97 -45.39
N GLN A 7 17.11 48.94 -46.24
CA GLN A 7 18.26 48.03 -46.14
C GLN A 7 19.31 48.57 -45.17
N GLN A 8 20.09 47.66 -44.55
CA GLN A 8 21.54 47.83 -44.26
C GLN A 8 22.12 46.40 -44.05
N ILE A 9 22.91 45.85 -44.98
CA ILE A 9 24.38 45.97 -45.18
C ILE A 9 25.17 45.09 -44.17
N THR A 10 25.56 43.86 -44.55
CA THR A 10 26.93 43.38 -44.96
C THR A 10 27.89 43.13 -43.76
N LEU A 11 28.82 42.16 -43.63
CA LEU A 11 29.61 41.25 -44.49
C LEU A 11 30.02 39.99 -43.69
N ARG A 12 30.28 38.88 -44.40
CA ARG A 12 31.03 37.69 -43.92
C ARG A 12 32.55 37.93 -43.90
N PRO A 13 33.30 37.16 -43.10
CA PRO A 13 34.30 36.22 -43.68
C PRO A 13 34.29 34.89 -42.89
N GLY A 14 34.81 33.75 -43.34
CA GLY A 14 35.54 33.34 -44.53
C GLY A 14 35.63 31.82 -44.45
N LEU A 15 35.55 31.17 -45.62
CA LEU A 15 35.78 29.73 -45.81
C LEU A 15 37.28 29.45 -45.73
N GLU A 16 37.70 28.45 -44.95
CA GLU A 16 38.91 27.69 -45.27
C GLU A 16 38.70 26.17 -45.17
N ARG A 17 38.74 25.57 -46.37
CA ARG A 17 39.37 24.29 -46.76
C ARG A 17 38.95 22.99 -46.05
N ILE A 18 38.07 22.29 -46.76
CA ILE A 18 38.03 20.82 -46.79
C ILE A 18 39.31 20.30 -47.46
N ARG A 19 40.08 19.45 -46.77
CA ARG A 19 41.09 18.58 -47.40
C ARG A 19 40.70 17.12 -47.18
N LYS A 20 40.77 16.38 -48.30
CA LYS A 20 40.44 14.96 -48.48
C LYS A 20 41.28 14.04 -47.60
N ALA A 21 40.67 12.92 -47.21
CA ALA A 21 41.30 11.78 -46.55
C ALA A 21 42.26 11.01 -47.49
N PRO A 22 43.32 10.39 -46.96
CA PRO A 22 44.00 9.28 -47.61
C PRO A 22 43.61 7.92 -46.99
N GLU A 23 43.51 6.91 -47.86
CA GLU A 23 43.38 5.50 -47.53
C GLU A 23 44.73 4.91 -47.12
N GLY A 24 44.76 3.98 -46.16
CA GLY A 24 45.93 3.15 -45.90
C GLY A 24 46.19 2.77 -44.43
N ALA A 25 45.51 1.71 -44.00
CA ALA A 25 46.02 0.55 -43.26
C ALA A 25 47.02 0.67 -42.07
N PHE A 26 46.69 -0.11 -41.02
CA PHE A 26 47.52 -0.65 -39.93
C PHE A 26 47.89 0.27 -38.75
N PHE A 27 47.10 0.19 -37.67
CA PHE A 27 47.67 -0.23 -36.38
C PHE A 27 46.61 -0.97 -35.55
N ARG A 28 46.97 -2.18 -35.12
CA ARG A 28 46.18 -3.04 -34.25
C ARG A 28 46.14 -2.43 -32.85
N PHE A 29 44.94 -2.21 -32.30
CA PHE A 29 44.71 -2.32 -30.86
C PHE A 29 43.31 -2.89 -30.64
N ALA A 30 43.26 -4.20 -30.45
CA ALA A 30 42.18 -4.83 -29.72
C ALA A 30 42.30 -4.36 -28.26
N LEU A 31 41.33 -3.61 -27.78
CA LEU A 31 41.11 -3.42 -26.35
C LEU A 31 39.66 -3.76 -26.03
N LEU A 32 39.51 -5.01 -25.59
CA LEU A 32 38.39 -5.52 -24.81
C LEU A 32 38.24 -4.67 -23.54
N LEU A 33 37.14 -3.93 -23.43
CA LEU A 33 36.55 -3.44 -22.18
C LEU A 33 35.03 -3.53 -22.40
N PHE A 34 34.40 -4.70 -22.25
CA PHE A 34 34.01 -5.30 -20.98
C PHE A 34 33.28 -4.33 -20.03
N CYS A 35 32.36 -3.51 -20.54
CA CYS A 35 31.22 -3.09 -19.73
C CYS A 35 30.12 -4.13 -19.88
N GLY A 36 30.32 -5.25 -19.19
CA GLY A 36 29.24 -6.18 -18.89
C GLY A 36 28.09 -5.37 -18.31
N PHE A 37 26.97 -5.40 -19.00
CA PHE A 37 25.66 -5.07 -18.45
C PHE A 37 25.38 -6.13 -17.38
N GLY A 38 26.08 -6.03 -16.25
CA GLY A 38 25.68 -6.67 -15.02
C GLY A 38 24.38 -6.01 -14.63
N ALA A 39 23.26 -6.57 -15.11
CA ALA A 39 22.02 -6.44 -14.39
C ALA A 39 22.35 -6.89 -12.97
N LEU A 40 22.58 -5.95 -12.06
CA LEU A 40 22.49 -6.26 -10.65
C LEU A 40 21.14 -6.97 -10.53
N PRO A 41 21.08 -8.21 -10.03
CA PRO A 41 19.80 -8.75 -9.66
C PRO A 41 19.27 -7.73 -8.66
N ALA A 42 18.20 -7.02 -9.02
CA ALA A 42 17.38 -6.38 -8.02
C ALA A 42 17.15 -7.50 -7.02
N LEU A 43 17.68 -7.34 -5.79
CA LEU A 43 17.37 -8.25 -4.71
C LEU A 43 15.87 -8.11 -4.54
N ALA A 44 15.10 -8.88 -5.31
CA ALA A 44 13.69 -9.05 -5.10
C ALA A 44 13.61 -9.49 -3.66
N THR A 45 12.91 -8.74 -2.83
CA THR A 45 12.74 -9.07 -1.43
C THR A 45 12.01 -10.40 -1.41
N GLU A 46 12.76 -11.51 -1.38
CA GLU A 46 12.17 -12.83 -1.57
C GLU A 46 11.21 -13.04 -0.41
N CYS A 47 9.93 -13.20 -0.76
CA CYS A 47 8.85 -13.52 0.17
C CYS A 47 8.99 -14.99 0.63
N SER A 48 10.11 -15.30 1.27
CA SER A 48 10.57 -16.66 1.56
C SER A 48 10.66 -16.93 3.05
N VAL A 49 10.41 -18.18 3.44
CA VAL A 49 10.57 -18.67 4.81
C VAL A 49 12.04 -18.87 5.20
N LEU A 50 12.96 -18.95 4.22
CA LEU A 50 14.36 -19.32 4.47
C LEU A 50 15.02 -18.50 5.59
N PRO A 51 14.85 -17.16 5.68
CA PRO A 51 15.45 -16.38 6.75
C PRO A 51 14.88 -16.64 8.15
N PHE A 52 13.74 -17.34 8.23
CA PHE A 52 12.98 -17.58 9.46
C PHE A 52 12.75 -19.07 9.74
N ARG A 53 13.45 -19.95 9.01
CA ARG A 53 13.15 -21.39 9.01
C ARG A 53 13.32 -22.03 10.40
N SER A 54 14.24 -21.53 11.23
CA SER A 54 14.43 -21.98 12.62
C SER A 54 13.24 -21.63 13.53
N ASP A 55 12.55 -20.53 13.23
CA ASP A 55 11.46 -19.99 14.04
C ASP A 55 10.08 -20.40 13.50
N ALA A 56 10.04 -21.02 12.32
CA ALA A 56 8.82 -21.40 11.64
C ALA A 56 8.45 -22.87 11.93
N GLU A 57 7.25 -23.07 12.46
CA GLU A 57 6.73 -24.38 12.80
C GLU A 57 6.12 -25.06 11.56
N ARG A 58 6.49 -26.31 11.29
CA ARG A 58 5.84 -27.11 10.24
C ARG A 58 4.48 -27.64 10.73
N VAL A 59 3.39 -27.20 10.12
CA VAL A 59 2.01 -27.51 10.53
C VAL A 59 1.17 -28.06 9.37
N GLN A 60 0.01 -28.64 9.69
CA GLN A 60 -0.95 -29.13 8.71
C GLN A 60 -2.25 -28.33 8.75
N VAL A 61 -2.70 -27.87 7.59
CA VAL A 61 -4.00 -27.20 7.43
C VAL A 61 -5.12 -28.25 7.49
N LYS A 62 -6.15 -27.96 8.28
CA LYS A 62 -7.40 -28.74 8.36
C LYS A 62 -8.47 -28.16 7.45
N LYS A 63 -8.68 -26.84 7.51
CA LYS A 63 -9.79 -26.17 6.81
C LYS A 63 -9.48 -24.70 6.52
N VAL A 64 -9.89 -24.22 5.36
CA VAL A 64 -9.91 -22.79 5.00
C VAL A 64 -11.33 -22.25 5.18
N TYR A 65 -11.49 -21.18 5.96
CA TYR A 65 -12.80 -20.57 6.26
C TYR A 65 -13.18 -19.51 5.22
N ASP A 66 -12.29 -18.53 5.02
CA ASP A 66 -12.44 -17.40 4.09
C ASP A 66 -11.08 -17.12 3.39
N GLY A 67 -10.88 -15.94 2.83
CA GLY A 67 -9.67 -15.60 2.08
C GLY A 67 -8.42 -15.36 2.93
N ASP A 68 -8.55 -15.29 4.26
CA ASP A 68 -7.41 -15.01 5.15
C ASP A 68 -7.47 -15.66 6.54
N THR A 69 -8.42 -16.59 6.73
CA THR A 69 -8.57 -17.37 7.97
C THR A 69 -8.61 -18.87 7.66
N LEU A 70 -7.81 -19.64 8.41
CA LEU A 70 -7.73 -21.10 8.32
C LEU A 70 -7.68 -21.73 9.72
N THR A 71 -7.87 -23.06 9.78
CA THR A 71 -7.65 -23.85 10.99
C THR A 71 -6.67 -24.97 10.70
N LEU A 72 -5.78 -25.22 11.65
CA LEU A 72 -4.80 -26.29 11.63
C LEU A 72 -5.39 -27.60 12.19
N LYS A 73 -4.73 -28.73 11.94
CA LYS A 73 -5.15 -30.04 12.47
C LYS A 73 -5.09 -30.10 14.00
N ASP A 74 -4.20 -29.34 14.63
CA ASP A 74 -4.08 -29.20 16.08
C ASP A 74 -5.17 -28.31 16.72
N GLY A 75 -6.09 -27.76 15.91
CA GLY A 75 -7.21 -26.94 16.39
C GLY A 75 -6.97 -25.44 16.42
N ARG A 76 -5.73 -24.97 16.26
CA ARG A 76 -5.43 -23.52 16.21
C ARG A 76 -6.13 -22.87 15.01
N ARG A 77 -6.78 -21.73 15.26
CA ARG A 77 -7.35 -20.86 14.21
C ARG A 77 -6.32 -19.80 13.88
N ILE A 78 -5.94 -19.71 12.61
CA ILE A 78 -4.92 -18.78 12.12
C ILE A 78 -5.59 -17.67 11.33
N ARG A 79 -5.25 -16.42 11.65
CA ARG A 79 -5.49 -15.23 10.82
C ARG A 79 -4.20 -14.91 10.11
N LEU A 80 -4.23 -14.95 8.77
CA LEU A 80 -3.08 -14.60 7.96
C LEU A 80 -2.70 -13.15 8.22
N LEU A 81 -1.44 -12.93 8.58
CA LEU A 81 -0.83 -11.60 8.65
C LEU A 81 -0.54 -11.09 7.24
N GLY A 82 -0.58 -9.76 7.08
CA GLY A 82 -0.19 -9.12 5.84
C GLY A 82 -1.30 -8.87 4.83
N ILE A 83 -2.46 -9.51 4.96
CA ILE A 83 -3.53 -9.43 3.97
C ILE A 83 -4.90 -9.26 4.63
N ASN A 84 -5.75 -8.42 4.04
CA ASN A 84 -7.19 -8.39 4.28
C ASN A 84 -7.93 -8.73 2.99
N THR A 85 -8.68 -9.83 3.00
CA THR A 85 -9.46 -10.27 1.84
C THR A 85 -10.91 -9.81 1.93
N PRO A 86 -11.63 -9.73 0.79
CA PRO A 86 -13.06 -9.45 0.80
C PRO A 86 -13.85 -10.46 1.63
N GLU A 87 -14.78 -9.96 2.42
CA GLU A 87 -15.50 -10.75 3.40
C GLU A 87 -16.53 -11.69 2.73
N LEU A 88 -16.68 -12.88 3.30
CA LEU A 88 -17.79 -13.77 2.95
C LEU A 88 -19.07 -13.36 3.71
N ALA A 89 -20.22 -13.83 3.22
CA ALA A 89 -21.47 -13.60 3.93
C ALA A 89 -21.40 -14.19 5.34
N HIS A 90 -21.65 -13.36 6.35
CA HIS A 90 -21.59 -13.75 7.75
C HIS A 90 -22.49 -12.87 8.61
N GLY A 91 -23.18 -13.46 9.59
CA GLY A 91 -23.96 -12.73 10.59
C GLY A 91 -24.98 -11.75 10.01
N GLY A 92 -25.65 -12.12 8.90
CA GLY A 92 -26.60 -11.27 8.19
C GLY A 92 -25.99 -10.21 7.27
N LYS A 93 -24.66 -10.10 7.18
CA LYS A 93 -23.98 -9.24 6.20
C LYS A 93 -23.86 -9.95 4.86
N PRO A 94 -24.11 -9.27 3.73
CA PRO A 94 -23.90 -9.83 2.40
C PRO A 94 -22.41 -10.09 2.15
N ALA A 95 -22.12 -11.06 1.28
CA ALA A 95 -20.75 -11.28 0.83
C ALA A 95 -20.25 -10.10 -0.01
N GLU A 96 -18.97 -9.78 0.13
CA GLU A 96 -18.30 -8.82 -0.74
C GLU A 96 -17.90 -9.49 -2.06
N PRO A 97 -17.83 -8.73 -3.18
CA PRO A 97 -17.28 -9.24 -4.43
C PRO A 97 -15.89 -9.85 -4.22
N LEU A 98 -15.59 -10.92 -4.97
CA LEU A 98 -14.31 -11.65 -4.91
C LEU A 98 -14.05 -12.46 -3.63
N GLY A 99 -14.86 -12.38 -2.57
CA GLY A 99 -14.59 -13.13 -1.33
C GLY A 99 -14.53 -14.66 -1.52
N LYS A 100 -15.42 -15.22 -2.35
CA LYS A 100 -15.39 -16.66 -2.71
C LYS A 100 -14.13 -17.01 -3.54
N GLN A 101 -13.70 -16.10 -4.40
CA GLN A 101 -12.51 -16.27 -5.24
C GLN A 101 -11.24 -16.27 -4.37
N SER A 102 -11.09 -15.31 -3.45
CA SER A 102 -9.96 -15.24 -2.53
C SER A 102 -9.85 -16.50 -1.67
N ARG A 103 -10.97 -17.01 -1.15
CA ARG A 103 -11.00 -18.30 -0.44
C ARG A 103 -10.53 -19.47 -1.31
N GLN A 104 -10.96 -19.51 -2.57
CA GLN A 104 -10.57 -20.59 -3.48
C GLN A 104 -9.08 -20.54 -3.83
N GLN A 105 -8.53 -19.34 -4.06
CA GLN A 105 -7.10 -19.14 -4.26
C GLN A 105 -6.30 -19.59 -3.03
N LEU A 106 -6.74 -19.23 -1.81
CA LEU A 106 -6.09 -19.69 -0.58
C LEU A 106 -6.11 -21.22 -0.47
N LYS A 107 -7.24 -21.87 -0.78
CA LYS A 107 -7.32 -23.35 -0.80
C LYS A 107 -6.36 -23.98 -1.81
N GLN A 108 -6.23 -23.41 -3.00
CA GLN A 108 -5.34 -23.92 -4.04
C GLN A 108 -3.86 -23.83 -3.63
N ILE A 109 -3.46 -22.73 -2.99
CA ILE A 109 -2.10 -22.55 -2.48
C ILE A 109 -1.81 -23.57 -1.37
N LEU A 110 -2.73 -23.69 -0.39
CA LEU A 110 -2.55 -24.57 0.77
C LEU A 110 -2.74 -26.07 0.46
N GLY A 111 -3.37 -26.42 -0.66
CA GLY A 111 -3.59 -27.81 -1.07
C GLY A 111 -2.32 -28.56 -1.46
N LYS A 112 -1.18 -27.88 -1.54
CA LYS A 112 0.11 -28.41 -2.01
C LYS A 112 0.92 -29.17 -0.96
N GLY A 113 0.43 -29.29 0.28
CA GLY A 113 1.07 -30.07 1.33
C GLY A 113 1.12 -29.36 2.69
N PRO A 114 2.07 -29.72 3.57
CA PRO A 114 2.26 -29.03 4.84
C PRO A 114 2.72 -27.60 4.60
N VAL A 115 2.52 -26.76 5.60
CA VAL A 115 2.90 -25.35 5.57
C VAL A 115 3.82 -25.02 6.73
N PHE A 116 4.53 -23.91 6.62
CA PHE A 116 5.30 -23.35 7.72
C PHE A 116 4.55 -22.16 8.31
N LEU A 117 4.42 -22.15 9.63
CA LEU A 117 3.77 -21.09 10.40
C LEU A 117 4.84 -20.33 11.19
N LEU A 118 4.93 -19.04 10.92
CA LEU A 118 5.73 -18.11 11.72
C LEU A 118 4.78 -17.17 12.47
N VAL A 119 4.67 -17.35 13.78
CA VAL A 119 3.79 -16.56 14.64
C VAL A 119 4.30 -15.11 14.71
N GLY A 120 3.37 -14.16 14.70
CA GLY A 120 3.67 -12.74 14.87
C GLY A 120 4.26 -12.41 16.26
N LYS A 121 4.86 -11.23 16.38
CA LYS A 121 5.24 -10.64 17.68
C LYS A 121 4.02 -10.51 18.59
N ASP A 122 2.93 -9.96 18.05
CA ASP A 122 1.62 -10.13 18.67
C ASP A 122 1.06 -11.47 18.18
N ALA A 123 0.92 -12.41 19.11
CA ALA A 123 0.58 -13.79 18.78
C ALA A 123 -0.91 -14.02 18.53
N HIS A 124 -1.80 -13.21 19.11
CA HIS A 124 -3.25 -13.42 19.04
C HIS A 124 -4.02 -12.12 18.75
N ASP A 125 -5.14 -12.25 18.04
CA ASP A 125 -6.14 -11.18 17.96
C ASP A 125 -7.17 -11.25 19.09
N HIS A 126 -8.08 -10.27 19.16
CA HIS A 126 -9.13 -10.22 20.18
C HIS A 126 -10.20 -11.32 20.05
N TYR A 127 -10.19 -12.10 18.97
CA TYR A 127 -11.04 -13.29 18.79
C TYR A 127 -10.33 -14.58 19.19
N GLY A 128 -9.08 -14.49 19.68
CA GLY A 128 -8.26 -15.65 20.03
C GLY A 128 -7.68 -16.40 18.83
N ARG A 129 -7.70 -15.83 17.62
CA ARG A 129 -6.99 -16.41 16.47
C ARG A 129 -5.50 -16.12 16.60
N VAL A 130 -4.68 -17.09 16.27
CA VAL A 130 -3.23 -16.93 16.15
C VAL A 130 -2.95 -16.05 14.92
N LEU A 131 -2.17 -14.99 15.12
CA LEU A 131 -1.68 -14.13 14.05
C LEU A 131 -0.39 -14.72 13.49
N GLY A 132 -0.42 -15.14 12.21
CA GLY A 132 0.69 -15.89 11.62
C GLY A 132 1.01 -15.51 10.19
N HIS A 133 2.29 -15.47 9.86
CA HIS A 133 2.78 -15.56 8.49
C HIS A 133 2.81 -17.04 8.10
N VAL A 134 2.08 -17.41 7.04
CA VAL A 134 2.05 -18.78 6.53
C VAL A 134 2.83 -18.85 5.24
N PHE A 135 3.66 -19.88 5.12
CA PHE A 135 4.43 -20.20 3.94
C PHE A 135 4.06 -21.59 3.43
N ASP A 136 3.99 -21.77 2.11
CA ASP A 136 3.67 -23.06 1.53
C ASP A 136 4.85 -24.05 1.62
N ALA A 137 4.68 -25.23 1.04
CA ALA A 137 5.70 -26.28 1.05
C ALA A 137 7.00 -25.88 0.33
N ALA A 138 6.94 -24.92 -0.62
CA ALA A 138 8.11 -24.37 -1.30
C ALA A 138 8.78 -23.25 -0.47
N GLY A 139 8.16 -22.84 0.64
CA GLY A 139 8.65 -21.77 1.49
C GLY A 139 8.21 -20.38 1.03
N GLU A 140 7.28 -20.27 0.09
CA GLU A 140 6.77 -18.99 -0.39
C GLU A 140 5.66 -18.46 0.51
N SER A 141 5.66 -17.15 0.79
CA SER A 141 4.62 -16.52 1.62
C SER A 141 3.24 -16.60 0.95
N VAL A 142 2.30 -17.26 1.61
CA VAL A 142 0.92 -17.42 1.14
C VAL A 142 0.21 -16.06 1.01
N SER A 143 0.40 -15.16 1.98
CA SER A 143 -0.18 -13.80 1.91
C SER A 143 0.36 -13.01 0.70
N ALA A 144 1.66 -13.13 0.41
CA ALA A 144 2.25 -12.46 -0.75
C ALA A 144 1.75 -13.05 -2.08
N GLN A 145 1.62 -14.37 -2.18
CA GLN A 145 1.02 -15.05 -3.34
C GLN A 145 -0.42 -14.55 -3.57
N LEU A 146 -1.24 -14.47 -2.52
CA LEU A 146 -2.61 -13.95 -2.60
C LEU A 146 -2.66 -12.47 -3.01
N LEU A 147 -1.80 -11.63 -2.43
CA LEU A 147 -1.70 -10.21 -2.78
C LEU A 147 -1.34 -10.02 -4.26
N ARG A 148 -0.40 -10.83 -4.78
CA ARG A 148 0.01 -10.80 -6.19
C ARG A 148 -1.12 -11.16 -7.15
N LEU A 149 -2.09 -11.98 -6.71
CA LEU A 149 -3.30 -12.31 -7.45
C LEU A 149 -4.42 -11.24 -7.30
N GLY A 150 -4.19 -10.18 -6.52
CA GLY A 150 -5.21 -9.18 -6.21
C GLY A 150 -6.33 -9.70 -5.31
N ALA A 151 -6.08 -10.76 -4.51
CA ALA A 151 -7.09 -11.41 -3.68
C ALA A 151 -7.54 -10.57 -2.46
N GLY A 152 -6.83 -9.47 -2.17
CA GLY A 152 -7.07 -8.60 -1.02
C GLY A 152 -6.10 -7.43 -0.99
N PHE A 153 -6.09 -6.73 0.14
CA PHE A 153 -5.23 -5.58 0.39
C PHE A 153 -4.13 -5.91 1.39
N ALA A 154 -2.95 -5.35 1.19
CA ALA A 154 -1.84 -5.45 2.12
C ALA A 154 -2.18 -4.65 3.39
N VAL A 155 -2.21 -5.36 4.53
CA VAL A 155 -2.46 -4.79 5.85
C VAL A 155 -1.32 -5.14 6.79
N VAL A 156 -0.75 -4.11 7.41
CA VAL A 156 0.32 -4.24 8.40
C VAL A 156 -0.10 -3.54 9.68
N ILE A 157 -0.17 -4.30 10.77
CA ILE A 157 -0.52 -3.81 12.10
C ILE A 157 0.70 -4.02 13.00
N PRO A 158 1.37 -2.94 13.45
CA PRO A 158 2.51 -3.07 14.35
C PRO A 158 2.12 -3.75 15.68
N PRO A 159 3.02 -4.58 16.25
CA PRO A 159 4.42 -4.76 15.86
C PRO A 159 4.67 -5.81 14.76
N ASN A 160 3.63 -6.44 14.20
CA ASN A 160 3.71 -7.48 13.18
C ASN A 160 4.04 -6.91 11.78
N THR A 161 5.31 -6.55 11.58
CA THR A 161 5.81 -5.79 10.41
C THR A 161 6.85 -6.54 9.59
N ARG A 162 7.25 -7.76 10.00
CA ARG A 162 8.41 -8.50 9.48
C ARG A 162 8.45 -8.66 7.96
N LEU A 163 7.30 -8.78 7.30
CA LEU A 163 7.18 -8.99 5.85
C LEU A 163 6.50 -7.82 5.12
N SER A 164 6.47 -6.62 5.71
CA SER A 164 5.74 -5.46 5.16
C SER A 164 6.16 -5.10 3.73
N GLU A 165 7.46 -5.07 3.44
CA GLU A 165 8.00 -4.71 2.12
C GLU A 165 7.62 -5.76 1.06
N CYS A 166 7.79 -7.04 1.38
CA CYS A 166 7.35 -8.15 0.52
C CYS A 166 5.85 -8.06 0.18
N TYR A 167 5.00 -7.72 1.16
CA TYR A 167 3.57 -7.54 0.93
C TYR A 167 3.26 -6.31 0.07
N GLN A 168 4.00 -5.22 0.26
CA GLN A 168 3.87 -4.04 -0.57
C GLN A 168 4.23 -4.35 -2.03
N GLU A 169 5.35 -5.02 -2.28
CA GLU A 169 5.77 -5.37 -3.64
C GLU A 169 4.74 -6.26 -4.34
N ALA A 170 4.23 -7.28 -3.66
CA ALA A 170 3.19 -8.16 -4.20
C ALA A 170 1.89 -7.42 -4.53
N GLU A 171 1.47 -6.50 -3.65
CA GLU A 171 0.29 -5.67 -3.87
C GLU A 171 0.48 -4.67 -5.02
N LEU A 172 1.66 -4.04 -5.12
CA LEU A 172 1.98 -3.10 -6.20
C LEU A 172 1.89 -3.79 -7.57
N PHE A 173 2.37 -5.04 -7.68
CA PHE A 173 2.20 -5.84 -8.90
C PHE A 173 0.72 -6.03 -9.26
N ALA A 174 -0.12 -6.43 -8.29
CA ALA A 174 -1.54 -6.61 -8.56
C ALA A 174 -2.23 -5.29 -8.92
N ARG A 175 -1.84 -4.19 -8.26
CA ARG A 175 -2.35 -2.84 -8.53
C ARG A 175 -1.99 -2.36 -9.93
N SER A 176 -0.74 -2.49 -10.36
CA SER A 176 -0.29 -2.04 -11.68
C SER A 176 -0.94 -2.84 -12.81
N ASN A 177 -1.31 -4.09 -12.55
CA ASN A 177 -1.97 -4.97 -13.52
C ASN A 177 -3.51 -5.00 -13.38
N GLY A 178 -4.10 -4.19 -12.49
CA GLY A 178 -5.55 -4.13 -12.30
C GLY A 178 -6.17 -5.46 -11.85
N LEU A 179 -5.44 -6.31 -11.12
CA LEU A 179 -5.90 -7.64 -10.74
C LEU A 179 -6.83 -7.62 -9.53
N GLY A 180 -7.85 -8.49 -9.55
CA GLY A 180 -8.74 -8.73 -8.42
C GLY A 180 -9.37 -7.45 -7.87
N VAL A 181 -9.12 -7.16 -6.58
CA VAL A 181 -9.66 -5.96 -5.91
C VAL A 181 -9.25 -4.65 -6.60
N TRP A 182 -8.14 -4.61 -7.34
CA TRP A 182 -7.63 -3.41 -8.00
C TRP A 182 -8.35 -3.06 -9.31
N GLY A 183 -8.93 -4.06 -9.98
CA GLY A 183 -9.75 -3.87 -11.18
C GLY A 183 -11.25 -3.79 -10.91
N ASN A 184 -11.69 -3.98 -9.65
CA ASN A 184 -13.10 -4.10 -9.33
C ASN A 184 -13.68 -2.77 -8.78
N PRO A 185 -14.77 -2.23 -9.39
CA PRO A 185 -15.38 -0.96 -8.99
C PRO A 185 -15.81 -0.87 -7.53
N PHE A 186 -16.20 -1.99 -6.91
CA PHE A 186 -16.63 -2.03 -5.50
C PHE A 186 -15.55 -1.55 -4.53
N PHE A 187 -14.27 -1.71 -4.90
CA PHE A 187 -13.13 -1.38 -4.04
C PHE A 187 -12.40 -0.10 -4.46
N GLN A 188 -12.99 0.70 -5.34
CA GLN A 188 -12.44 2.00 -5.68
C GLN A 188 -12.48 2.94 -4.48
N PRO A 189 -11.52 3.88 -4.34
CA PRO A 189 -11.54 4.84 -3.27
C PRO A 189 -12.81 5.69 -3.30
N VAL A 190 -13.42 5.88 -2.13
CA VAL A 190 -14.58 6.74 -1.94
C VAL A 190 -14.11 8.12 -1.47
N SER A 191 -14.68 9.20 -1.99
CA SER A 191 -14.35 10.54 -1.49
C SER A 191 -14.74 10.70 -0.02
N SER A 192 -13.90 11.37 0.77
CA SER A 192 -14.16 11.71 2.17
C SER A 192 -15.35 12.65 2.38
N ALA A 193 -15.83 13.28 1.31
CA ALA A 193 -17.04 14.10 1.28
C ALA A 193 -18.27 13.36 0.74
N SER A 194 -18.14 12.07 0.39
CA SER A 194 -19.25 11.28 -0.15
C SER A 194 -20.28 10.90 0.93
N THR A 195 -21.55 10.90 0.55
CA THR A 195 -22.64 10.33 1.37
C THR A 195 -22.62 8.80 1.40
N ALA A 196 -21.84 8.15 0.53
CA ALA A 196 -21.70 6.69 0.46
C ALA A 196 -20.72 6.11 1.50
N LEU A 197 -20.14 6.94 2.37
CA LEU A 197 -19.23 6.49 3.42
C LEU A 197 -19.93 5.54 4.39
N LYS A 198 -19.25 4.43 4.71
CA LYS A 198 -19.69 3.40 5.64
C LYS A 198 -18.54 2.93 6.51
N GLY A 199 -18.86 2.33 7.66
CA GLY A 199 -17.86 1.65 8.47
C GLY A 199 -17.39 0.34 7.82
N GLY A 200 -16.29 -0.21 8.33
CA GLY A 200 -15.64 -1.40 7.77
C GLY A 200 -14.39 -1.06 6.96
N TYR A 201 -13.82 -2.05 6.29
CA TYR A 201 -12.63 -1.83 5.47
C TYR A 201 -12.98 -0.98 4.24
N ILE A 202 -12.23 0.09 4.01
CA ILE A 202 -12.50 1.03 2.92
C ILE A 202 -11.20 1.70 2.46
N ARG A 203 -11.19 2.15 1.20
CA ARG A 203 -10.23 3.10 0.66
C ARG A 203 -10.93 4.45 0.54
N VAL A 204 -10.33 5.49 1.07
CA VAL A 204 -10.87 6.85 1.05
C VAL A 204 -9.87 7.80 0.43
N THR A 205 -10.35 8.74 -0.37
CA THR A 205 -9.56 9.89 -0.83
C THR A 205 -10.09 11.18 -0.26
N GLY A 206 -9.22 12.15 0.03
CA GLY A 206 -9.67 13.46 0.49
C GLY A 206 -8.54 14.47 0.64
N VAL A 207 -8.90 15.74 0.50
CA VAL A 207 -8.01 16.87 0.74
C VAL A 207 -7.84 17.08 2.24
N VAL A 208 -6.60 17.29 2.69
CA VAL A 208 -6.32 17.62 4.09
C VAL A 208 -6.85 19.02 4.39
N GLN A 209 -7.92 19.09 5.18
CA GLN A 209 -8.53 20.33 5.65
C GLN A 209 -7.79 20.90 6.86
N ARG A 210 -7.46 20.05 7.83
CA ARG A 210 -6.88 20.52 9.10
C ARG A 210 -6.04 19.44 9.76
N VAL A 211 -4.87 19.84 10.27
CA VAL A 211 -4.03 18.99 11.11
C VAL A 211 -4.07 19.53 12.54
N SER A 212 -4.26 18.65 13.52
CA SER A 212 -4.34 19.03 14.94
C SER A 212 -3.56 18.04 15.80
N LEU A 213 -2.73 18.55 16.68
CA LEU A 213 -1.84 17.75 17.50
C LEU A 213 -2.32 17.77 18.94
N THR A 214 -2.26 16.59 19.56
CA THR A 214 -2.40 16.42 21.01
C THR A 214 -1.12 15.80 21.56
N LYS A 215 -1.06 15.59 22.87
CA LYS A 215 0.07 14.88 23.50
C LYS A 215 0.30 13.50 22.89
N LYS A 216 -0.77 12.75 22.57
CA LYS A 216 -0.69 11.33 22.15
C LYS A 216 -1.04 11.08 20.68
N VAL A 217 -1.72 12.01 20.02
CA VAL A 217 -2.35 11.77 18.71
C VAL A 217 -2.11 12.94 17.77
N ILE A 218 -1.86 12.62 16.50
CA ILE A 218 -1.96 13.55 15.37
C ILE A 218 -3.29 13.25 14.67
N TRP A 219 -4.14 14.26 14.57
CA TRP A 219 -5.41 14.21 13.85
C TRP A 219 -5.26 14.91 12.51
N VAL A 220 -5.73 14.25 11.44
CA VAL A 220 -5.75 14.80 10.09
C VAL A 220 -7.20 14.77 9.62
N ASP A 221 -7.88 15.90 9.77
CA ASP A 221 -9.23 16.05 9.23
C ASP A 221 -9.15 16.27 7.74
N LEU A 222 -9.87 15.44 6.99
CA LEU A 222 -10.09 15.62 5.57
C LEU A 222 -11.32 16.51 5.36
N GLU A 223 -11.41 17.12 4.19
CA GLU A 223 -12.66 17.71 3.73
C GLU A 223 -13.79 16.67 3.74
N GLY A 224 -15.01 17.11 4.03
CA GLY A 224 -16.12 16.19 4.29
C GLY A 224 -16.11 15.62 5.71
N ASP A 225 -16.31 14.32 5.84
CA ASP A 225 -16.74 13.67 7.09
C ASP A 225 -15.72 12.71 7.71
N VAL A 226 -14.49 12.68 7.20
CA VAL A 226 -13.45 11.72 7.60
C VAL A 226 -12.30 12.41 8.34
N THR A 227 -11.85 11.79 9.43
CA THR A 227 -10.58 12.12 10.10
C THR A 227 -9.65 10.92 10.13
N LEU A 228 -8.36 11.15 9.94
CA LEU A 228 -7.32 10.15 10.13
C LEU A 228 -6.69 10.35 11.50
N LYS A 229 -6.55 9.26 12.26
CA LYS A 229 -5.97 9.22 13.59
C LYS A 229 -4.61 8.51 13.53
N ILE A 230 -3.55 9.22 13.86
CA ILE A 230 -2.21 8.66 14.03
C ILE A 230 -1.86 8.73 15.51
N ASP A 231 -1.87 7.60 16.21
CA ASP A 231 -1.33 7.56 17.57
C ASP A 231 0.20 7.66 17.50
N LYS A 232 0.80 8.61 18.25
CA LYS A 232 2.24 8.91 18.21
C LYS A 232 3.13 7.72 18.59
N LYS A 233 2.58 6.72 19.29
CA LYS A 233 3.27 5.45 19.56
C LYS A 233 3.59 4.65 18.30
N TYR A 234 2.96 4.96 17.16
CA TYR A 234 3.24 4.36 15.86
C TYR A 234 4.07 5.28 14.94
N SER A 235 4.66 6.35 15.47
CA SER A 235 5.40 7.33 14.67
C SER A 235 6.51 6.69 13.84
N ASP A 236 7.28 5.76 14.40
CA ASP A 236 8.33 5.05 13.67
C ASP A 236 7.79 4.28 12.45
N TYR A 237 6.64 3.60 12.62
CA TYR A 237 5.99 2.81 11.56
C TYR A 237 5.29 3.65 10.48
N VAL A 238 4.98 4.91 10.79
CA VAL A 238 4.25 5.84 9.91
C VAL A 238 5.18 6.89 9.29
N SER A 239 6.40 7.00 9.80
CA SER A 239 7.42 7.94 9.34
C SER A 239 7.67 7.82 7.82
N GLY A 240 7.94 8.97 7.19
CA GLY A 240 8.15 9.10 5.76
C GLY A 240 7.49 10.36 5.18
N ALA A 241 7.66 10.53 3.87
CA ALA A 241 7.30 11.77 3.16
C ALA A 241 5.84 12.21 3.37
N VAL A 242 4.89 11.28 3.49
CA VAL A 242 3.48 11.60 3.73
C VAL A 242 3.28 12.23 5.12
N LEU A 243 3.89 11.65 6.16
CA LEU A 243 3.82 12.21 7.50
C LEU A 243 4.50 13.58 7.54
N ASP A 244 5.64 13.72 6.87
CA ASP A 244 6.36 14.99 6.78
C ASP A 244 5.47 16.06 6.15
N ALA A 245 4.82 15.76 5.02
CA ALA A 245 3.89 16.67 4.35
C ALA A 245 2.70 17.06 5.23
N VAL A 246 2.11 16.10 5.97
CA VAL A 246 1.05 16.35 6.95
C VAL A 246 1.54 17.28 8.07
N MET A 247 2.69 16.98 8.65
CA MET A 247 3.27 17.77 9.74
C MET A 247 3.65 19.17 9.28
N ALA A 248 4.10 19.30 8.03
CA ALA A 248 4.38 20.57 7.40
C ALA A 248 3.13 21.47 7.40
N ARG A 249 1.94 20.92 7.11
CA ARG A 249 0.67 21.68 7.13
C ARG A 249 0.27 22.17 8.51
N SER A 250 0.59 21.41 9.56
CA SER A 250 0.31 21.87 10.92
C SER A 250 1.06 23.14 11.30
N ARG A 251 2.23 23.40 10.71
CA ARG A 251 3.08 24.55 11.05
C ARG A 251 2.71 25.81 10.27
N ASN A 252 2.18 25.66 9.06
CA ASN A 252 1.77 26.76 8.21
C ASN A 252 0.64 26.30 7.27
N ALA A 253 -0.61 26.59 7.65
CA ALA A 253 -1.80 26.12 6.95
C ALA A 253 -2.12 26.92 5.67
N GLN A 254 -1.62 28.16 5.56
CA GLN A 254 -1.99 29.09 4.49
C GLN A 254 -1.02 29.09 3.30
N ALA A 255 0.16 28.47 3.43
CA ALA A 255 1.24 28.59 2.43
C ALA A 255 1.59 27.29 1.69
N LYS A 256 0.76 26.23 1.73
CA LYS A 256 1.12 24.91 1.17
C LYS A 256 0.18 24.47 0.06
N PRO A 257 0.71 23.91 -1.05
CA PRO A 257 -0.11 23.36 -2.13
C PRO A 257 -1.00 22.27 -1.57
N GLU A 258 -2.22 22.14 -2.10
CA GLU A 258 -3.23 21.15 -1.71
C GLU A 258 -2.59 19.76 -1.48
N LEU A 259 -2.96 19.08 -0.38
CA LEU A 259 -2.52 17.71 -0.10
C LEU A 259 -3.74 16.82 -0.12
N MET A 260 -3.90 16.14 -1.24
CA MET A 260 -4.84 15.04 -1.41
C MET A 260 -4.18 13.75 -0.89
N LEU A 261 -4.89 13.03 -0.03
CA LEU A 261 -4.46 11.75 0.50
C LEU A 261 -5.40 10.65 0.02
N GLU A 262 -4.84 9.48 -0.31
CA GLU A 262 -5.57 8.22 -0.24
C GLU A 262 -5.19 7.53 1.08
N ALA A 263 -6.17 7.06 1.85
CA ALA A 263 -5.99 6.27 3.06
C ALA A 263 -6.85 5.02 3.01
N ARG A 264 -6.44 3.95 3.68
CA ARG A 264 -7.19 2.70 3.72
C ARG A 264 -7.17 2.05 5.08
N GLY A 265 -8.17 1.23 5.37
CA GLY A 265 -8.27 0.47 6.62
C GLY A 265 -9.70 0.41 7.14
N TRP A 266 -9.86 0.03 8.42
CA TRP A 266 -11.17 -0.11 9.06
C TRP A 266 -11.69 1.24 9.54
N MET A 267 -12.66 1.78 8.82
CA MET A 267 -13.34 3.02 9.16
C MET A 267 -14.38 2.77 10.26
N SER A 268 -14.33 3.60 11.29
CA SER A 268 -15.31 3.63 12.37
C SER A 268 -16.35 4.72 12.13
N ASN A 269 -17.64 4.39 12.24
CA ASN A 269 -18.71 5.38 12.32
C ASN A 269 -18.87 5.85 13.77
N ARG A 270 -18.42 7.07 14.09
CA ARG A 270 -18.39 7.56 15.47
C ARG A 270 -19.76 8.02 16.00
N LEU A 271 -20.81 8.00 15.18
CA LEU A 271 -22.18 8.20 15.66
C LEU A 271 -22.71 7.02 16.48
N SER A 272 -22.16 5.80 16.31
CA SER A 272 -22.55 4.64 17.13
C SER A 272 -21.83 4.58 18.48
N TRP A 273 -20.92 5.52 18.75
CA TRP A 273 -20.15 5.54 19.99
C TRP A 273 -20.99 6.10 21.14
N LYS A 274 -20.69 5.62 22.36
CA LYS A 274 -21.24 6.19 23.59
C LYS A 274 -20.56 7.52 23.93
N GLY A 275 -21.20 8.33 24.78
CA GLY A 275 -20.65 9.59 25.29
C GLY A 275 -20.96 10.81 24.43
N SER A 276 -20.09 11.84 24.49
CA SER A 276 -20.34 13.14 23.87
C SER A 276 -20.06 13.20 22.35
N MET A 277 -19.39 12.19 21.79
CA MET A 277 -18.96 12.20 20.38
C MET A 277 -20.13 12.38 19.39
N PRO A 278 -21.27 11.67 19.51
CA PRO A 278 -22.40 11.86 18.60
C PRO A 278 -22.97 13.29 18.64
N LYS A 279 -23.03 13.91 19.83
CA LYS A 279 -23.47 15.31 19.99
C LYS A 279 -22.51 16.26 19.29
N LEU A 280 -21.20 16.08 19.44
CA LEU A 280 -20.19 16.92 18.81
C LEU A 280 -20.20 16.79 17.27
N ILE A 281 -20.48 15.60 16.74
CA ILE A 281 -20.63 15.36 15.29
C ILE A 281 -21.86 16.09 14.76
N LYS A 282 -23.02 15.95 15.42
CA LYS A 282 -24.26 16.65 15.04
C LYS A 282 -24.13 18.17 15.09
N GLN A 283 -23.22 18.70 15.91
CA GLN A 283 -22.88 20.13 16.00
C GLN A 283 -21.81 20.58 14.98
N GLY A 284 -21.32 19.70 14.10
CA GLY A 284 -20.26 20.01 13.14
C GLY A 284 -18.86 20.17 13.77
N LYS A 285 -18.68 19.87 15.06
CA LYS A 285 -17.41 20.08 15.79
C LYS A 285 -16.41 18.94 15.61
N ARG A 286 -16.86 17.78 15.11
CA ARG A 286 -16.06 16.57 14.91
C ARG A 286 -16.52 15.85 13.65
N LYS A 287 -15.57 15.28 12.92
CA LYS A 287 -15.83 14.41 11.75
C LYS A 287 -16.61 13.17 12.16
N ARG A 288 -17.51 12.68 11.32
CA ARG A 288 -18.31 11.49 11.63
C ARG A 288 -17.47 10.21 11.63
N PHE A 289 -16.60 10.06 10.65
CA PHE A 289 -15.83 8.84 10.42
C PHE A 289 -14.38 8.99 10.85
N GLN A 290 -13.79 7.89 11.31
CA GLN A 290 -12.38 7.84 11.71
C GLN A 290 -11.70 6.61 11.12
N LEU A 291 -10.51 6.80 10.55
CA LEU A 291 -9.57 5.75 10.18
C LEU A 291 -8.31 5.86 11.05
N ASN A 292 -7.77 4.72 11.49
CA ASN A 292 -6.50 4.69 12.20
C ASN A 292 -5.37 4.45 11.21
N ILE A 293 -4.30 5.25 11.31
CA ILE A 293 -3.09 5.13 10.50
C ILE A 293 -1.98 4.63 11.42
N GLN A 294 -1.58 3.37 11.21
CA GLN A 294 -0.62 2.68 12.07
C GLN A 294 0.65 2.26 11.33
N HIS A 295 0.66 2.34 9.99
CA HIS A 295 1.79 1.96 9.17
C HIS A 295 1.83 2.80 7.88
N ARG A 296 3.03 3.07 7.34
CA ARG A 296 3.20 3.86 6.11
C ARG A 296 2.48 3.30 4.88
N LEU A 297 2.19 2.00 4.86
CA LEU A 297 1.51 1.34 3.73
C LEU A 297 0.01 1.65 3.62
N VAL A 298 -0.62 2.21 4.65
CA VAL A 298 -2.07 2.42 4.64
C VAL A 298 -2.49 3.82 4.18
N TRP A 299 -1.55 4.62 3.70
CA TRP A 299 -1.83 5.95 3.17
C TRP A 299 -0.76 6.44 2.19
N SER A 300 -1.15 7.30 1.26
CA SER A 300 -0.25 7.91 0.29
C SER A 300 -0.74 9.30 -0.10
N ALA A 301 0.17 10.20 -0.46
CA ALA A 301 -0.21 11.37 -1.24
C ALA A 301 -0.62 10.94 -2.64
N VAL A 302 -1.66 11.55 -3.18
CA VAL A 302 -2.12 11.31 -4.56
C VAL A 302 -2.29 12.65 -5.27
N ALA A 303 -2.20 12.65 -6.60
CA ALA A 303 -2.50 13.86 -7.37
C ALA A 303 -3.98 14.22 -7.18
N GLY A 304 -4.26 15.52 -7.03
CA GLY A 304 -5.63 16.04 -7.16
C GLY A 304 -6.18 15.65 -8.54
N ARG A 305 -7.46 15.24 -8.59
CA ARG A 305 -8.16 15.04 -9.87
C ARG A 305 -8.64 16.36 -10.41
#